data_AF-A0A7W1C8Q2-F1
#
_entry.id   AF-A0A7W1C8Q2-F1
#
_cell.length_a   1.000
_cell.length_b   1.000
_cell.length_c   1.000
_cell.angle_alpha   90.00
_cell.angle_beta   90.00
_cell.angle_gamma   90.00
#
_symmetry.space_group_name_H-M   'P 1'
#
loop_
_entity.id
_entity.type
_entity.pdbx_description
1 polymer ?
#
loop_
_entity_poly.entity_id
_entity_poly.type
_entity_poly.pdbx_seq_one_letter_code
_entity_poly.pdbx_strand_id
1 'polypeptide(L)' 'MTHEHAPQPIPYEPGALSGISAQLTEWLHDTHYASYVKGRNAVEKRLAEMREKGDFADVRAVKLAESHNA' A
#
# COMPACT_ATOMS: atom_id res chain seq x y z
N MET A 1 -10.37 1.61 14.34
CA MET A 1 -10.40 0.29 13.69
C MET A 1 -9.19 0.22 12.78
N THR A 2 -8.35 -0.80 12.89
CA THR A 2 -7.30 -1.08 11.90
C THR A 2 -7.98 -1.79 10.73
N HIS A 3 -7.93 -1.21 9.55
CA HIS A 3 -8.49 -1.85 8.35
C HIS A 3 -7.35 -2.57 7.64
N GLU A 4 -7.44 -3.89 7.53
CA GLU A 4 -6.46 -4.64 6.77
C GLU A 4 -6.83 -4.58 5.28
N HIS A 5 -5.94 -3.98 4.50
CA HIS A 5 -6.11 -3.82 3.06
C HIS A 5 -5.52 -5.03 2.33
N ALA A 6 -6.18 -5.44 1.25
CA ALA A 6 -5.71 -6.49 0.35
C ALA A 6 -5.66 -5.98 -1.10
N PRO A 7 -4.65 -6.36 -1.89
CA PRO A 7 -4.61 -6.04 -3.31
C PRO A 7 -5.85 -6.60 -4.01
N GLN A 8 -6.53 -5.77 -4.79
CA GLN A 8 -7.63 -6.20 -5.63
C GLN A 8 -7.09 -6.75 -6.95
N PRO A 9 -7.61 -7.87 -7.47
CA PRO A 9 -7.11 -8.46 -8.70
C PRO A 9 -7.31 -7.54 -9.91
N ILE A 10 -6.43 -7.69 -10.92
CA ILE A 10 -6.62 -7.03 -12.21
C ILE A 10 -7.92 -7.55 -12.84
N PRO A 11 -8.87 -6.68 -13.25
CA PRO A 11 -10.17 -7.11 -13.75
C PRO A 11 -10.16 -7.50 -15.25
N TYR A 12 -8.97 -7.63 -15.84
CA TYR A 12 -8.76 -7.93 -17.25
C TYR A 12 -7.45 -8.68 -17.45
N GLU A 13 -7.32 -9.35 -18.60
CA GLU A 13 -6.10 -10.02 -19.01
C GLU A 13 -4.93 -9.02 -19.10
N PRO A 14 -3.75 -9.28 -18.50
CA PRO A 14 -2.65 -8.30 -18.43
C PRO A 14 -2.20 -7.71 -19.78
N GLY A 15 -2.33 -8.48 -20.87
CA GLY A 15 -1.99 -8.03 -22.23
C GLY A 15 -3.11 -7.32 -22.99
N ALA A 16 -4.25 -7.01 -22.37
CA ALA A 16 -5.41 -6.45 -23.06
C ALA A 16 -5.24 -4.98 -23.48
N LEU A 17 -4.26 -4.26 -22.92
CA LEU A 17 -4.06 -2.84 -23.15
C LEU A 17 -3.11 -2.58 -24.34
N SER A 18 -3.59 -1.85 -25.36
CA SER A 18 -2.75 -1.45 -26.48
C SER A 18 -1.64 -0.49 -26.04
N GLY A 19 -0.40 -0.78 -26.42
CA GLY A 19 0.78 0.04 -26.11
C GLY A 19 1.39 -0.20 -24.72
N ILE A 20 0.86 -1.16 -23.95
CA ILE A 20 1.38 -1.55 -22.64
C ILE A 20 1.67 -3.06 -22.68
N SER A 21 2.86 -3.46 -22.25
CA SER A 21 3.20 -4.89 -22.22
C SER A 21 2.53 -5.60 -21.05
N ALA A 22 2.14 -6.86 -21.25
CA ALA A 22 1.59 -7.70 -20.20
C ALA A 22 2.53 -7.77 -18.97
N GLN A 23 3.83 -7.91 -19.19
CA GLN A 23 4.85 -7.91 -18.14
C GLN A 23 4.81 -6.63 -17.29
N LEU A 24 4.68 -5.46 -17.91
CA LEU A 24 4.59 -4.21 -17.17
C LEU A 24 3.34 -4.17 -16.30
N THR A 25 2.20 -4.60 -16.85
CA THR A 25 0.93 -4.68 -16.10
C THR A 25 1.01 -5.64 -14.92
N GLU A 26 1.59 -6.82 -15.10
CA GLU A 26 1.84 -7.80 -14.04
C GLU A 26 2.74 -7.22 -12.94
N TRP A 27 3.89 -6.64 -13.31
CA TRP A 27 4.81 -6.05 -12.32
C TRP A 27 4.21 -4.85 -11.58
N LEU A 28 3.50 -3.99 -12.31
CA LEU A 28 2.81 -2.85 -11.72
C LEU A 28 1.81 -3.30 -10.65
N HIS A 29 1.09 -4.39 -10.90
CA HIS A 29 0.11 -4.91 -9.97
C HIS A 29 0.73 -5.74 -8.84
N ASP A 30 1.43 -6.82 -9.18
CA ASP A 30 1.88 -7.84 -8.23
C ASP A 30 3.07 -7.38 -7.38
N THR A 31 3.81 -6.38 -7.86
CA THR A 31 4.95 -5.82 -7.12
C THR A 31 4.63 -4.44 -6.59
N HIS A 32 4.39 -3.46 -7.46
CA HIS A 32 4.29 -2.06 -7.02
C HIS A 32 3.02 -1.80 -6.21
N TYR A 33 1.84 -2.09 -6.76
CA TYR A 33 0.57 -1.93 -6.05
C TYR A 33 0.52 -2.79 -4.78
N ALA A 34 0.92 -4.06 -4.86
CA ALA A 34 1.02 -4.92 -3.69
C ALA A 34 1.93 -4.35 -2.58
N SER A 35 3.05 -3.70 -2.95
CA SER A 35 3.93 -3.05 -1.99
C SER A 35 3.29 -1.86 -1.29
N TYR A 36 2.50 -1.04 -1.99
CA TYR A 36 1.77 0.09 -1.39
C TYR A 36 0.72 -0.39 -0.40
N VAL A 37 -0.04 -1.44 -0.75
CA VAL A 37 -1.03 -2.06 0.15
C VAL A 37 -0.36 -2.56 1.44
N LYS A 38 0.77 -3.27 1.32
CA LYS A 38 1.56 -3.72 2.47
C LYS A 38 2.06 -2.54 3.32
N GLY A 39 2.57 -1.49 2.68
CA GLY A 39 3.05 -0.28 3.33
C GLY A 39 1.94 0.43 4.12
N ARG A 40 0.75 0.55 3.52
CA ARG A 40 -0.44 1.13 4.17
C ARG A 40 -0.84 0.37 5.43
N ASN A 41 -0.90 -0.97 5.38
CA ASN A 41 -1.19 -1.79 6.55
C ASN A 41 -0.16 -1.57 7.68
N ALA A 42 1.13 -1.48 7.32
CA ALA A 42 2.20 -1.23 8.30
C ALA A 42 2.06 0.15 8.96
N VAL A 43 1.70 1.19 8.19
CA VAL A 43 1.43 2.53 8.71
C VAL A 43 0.24 2.54 9.66
N GLU A 44 -0.88 1.94 9.28
CA GLU A 44 -2.08 1.90 10.12
C GLU A 44 -1.82 1.19 11.46
N LYS A 45 -1.06 0.08 11.42
CA LYS A 45 -0.59 -0.61 12.61
C LYS A 45 0.28 0.28 13.49
N ARG A 46 1.30 0.93 12.91
CA ARG A 46 2.21 1.81 13.66
C ARG A 46 1.46 2.97 14.31
N LEU A 47 0.53 3.59 13.60
CA LEU A 47 -0.32 4.66 14.13
C LEU A 47 -1.22 4.17 15.29
N ALA A 48 -1.72 2.94 15.22
CA ALA A 48 -2.49 2.35 16.31
C ALA A 48 -1.62 2.14 17.56
N GLU A 49 -0.41 1.59 17.40
CA GLU A 49 0.54 1.41 18.50
C GLU A 49 0.97 2.74 19.13
N MET A 50 1.19 3.79 18.32
CA MET A 50 1.52 5.14 18.82
C MET A 50 0.39 5.70 19.69
N ARG A 51 -0.87 5.54 19.28
CA ARG A 51 -2.04 5.97 20.06
C ARG A 51 -2.19 5.20 21.37
N GLU A 52 -1.95 3.89 21.34
CA GLU A 52 -2.04 3.03 22.52
C GLU A 52 -0.97 3.38 23.57
N LYS A 53 0.26 3.64 23.11
CA LYS A 53 1.40 3.92 23.99
C LYS A 53 1.57 5.39 24.35
N GLY A 54 0.86 6.29 23.66
CA GLY A 54 1.08 7.74 23.76
C GLY A 54 2.46 8.19 23.24
N ASP A 55 3.12 7.38 22.41
CA ASP A 55 4.45 7.64 21.85
C ASP A 55 4.34 8.21 20.44
N PHE A 56 4.65 9.50 20.29
CA PHE A 56 4.51 10.24 19.03
C PHE A 56 5.84 10.76 18.48
N ALA A 57 6.98 10.30 18.98
CA ALA A 57 8.31 10.81 18.57
C ALA A 57 8.50 10.77 17.04
N ASP A 58 8.04 9.69 16.40
CA ASP A 58 8.20 9.46 14.96
C ASP A 58 7.01 9.91 14.10
N VAL A 59 6.03 10.61 14.67
CA VAL A 59 4.73 10.83 13.99
C VAL A 59 4.87 11.49 12.62
N ARG A 60 5.84 12.40 12.46
CA ARG A 60 6.12 13.05 11.16
C ARG A 60 6.50 12.04 10.09
N ALA A 61 7.39 11.10 10.40
CA ALA A 61 7.84 10.09 9.44
C ALA A 61 6.70 9.12 9.11
N VAL A 62 5.91 8.73 10.11
CA VAL A 62 4.76 7.84 9.92
C VAL A 62 3.69 8.49 9.05
N LYS A 63 3.38 9.77 9.25
CA LYS A 63 2.43 10.51 8.39
C LYS A 63 2.94 10.72 6.97
N LEU A 64 4.26 10.88 6.78
CA LEU A 64 4.84 10.91 5.43
C LEU A 64 4.67 9.55 4.73
N ALA A 65 4.98 8.46 5.43
CA ALA A 65 4.75 7.12 4.92
C ALA A 65 3.26 6.86 4.63
N GLU A 66 2.35 7.39 5.44
CA GLU A 66 0.92 7.34 5.18
C GLU A 66 0.57 7.99 3.85
N SER A 67 1.01 9.23 3.61
CA SER A 67 0.74 9.92 2.34
C SER A 67 1.37 9.24 1.11
N HIS A 68 2.43 8.44 1.31
CA HIS A 68 3.08 7.72 0.21
C HIS A 68 2.37 6.41 -0.16
N ASN A 69 1.71 5.77 0.80
CA ASN A 69 1.11 4.44 0.62
C ASN A 69 -0.44 4.45 0.60
N ALA A 70 -1.08 5.58 0.95
CA ALA A 70 -2.54 5.71 1.05
C ALA A 70 -3.24 5.94 -0.30
#